data_AF-A0A7C4A5J7-F1
#
_entry.id   AF-A0A7C4A5J7-F1
#
_cell.length_a   1.000
_cell.length_b   1.000
_cell.length_c   1.000
_cell.angle_alpha   90.00
_cell.angle_beta   90.00
_cell.angle_gamma   90.00
#
_symmetry.space_group_name_H-M   'P 1'
#
loop_
_entity.id
_entity.type
_entity.pdbx_description
1 polymer ?
#
loop_
_entity_poly.entity_id
_entity_poly.type
_entity_poly.pdbx_seq_one_letter_code
_entity_poly.pdbx_strand_id
1 'polypeptide(L)'
;MAHSAEMRQNFNILIVAQSGRLEYEALLFAASLKASSPNFKGKLVVAVPDGPLWQRRTALRDDIAAELVRLGADIRPFTSRHFGQSYPHGNKIEALSVLPANEP
;
A
#
# COMPACT_ATOMS: atom_id res chain seq x y z
N MET A 1 5.16 34.04 12.03
CA MET A 1 6.48 33.50 11.65
C MET A 1 6.24 32.19 10.93
N ALA A 2 6.45 32.16 9.61
CA ALA A 2 6.32 30.96 8.81
C ALA A 2 7.31 29.92 9.36
N HIS A 3 6.83 28.71 9.67
CA HIS A 3 7.74 27.60 9.89
C HIS A 3 8.55 27.46 8.60
N SER A 4 9.86 27.67 8.74
CA SER A 4 10.84 27.53 7.67
C SER A 4 10.53 26.28 6.85
N ALA A 5 10.70 26.37 5.54
CA ALA A 5 10.69 25.21 4.68
C ALA A 5 11.83 24.26 5.10
N GLU A 6 11.60 23.44 6.13
CA GLU A 6 12.31 22.18 6.27
C GLU A 6 12.24 21.52 4.90
N MET A 7 13.39 21.10 4.38
CA MET A 7 13.45 20.32 3.15
C MET A 7 12.43 19.21 3.30
N ARG A 8 11.32 19.29 2.56
CA ARG A 8 10.24 18.30 2.61
C ARG A 8 10.89 16.97 2.29
N GLN A 9 11.15 16.16 3.31
CA GLN A 9 11.74 14.85 3.11
C GLN A 9 10.73 14.06 2.28
N ASN A 10 11.21 13.44 1.20
CA ASN A 10 10.39 12.49 0.47
C ASN A 10 10.06 11.35 1.43
N PHE A 11 8.81 10.89 1.43
CA PHE A 11 8.33 9.80 2.26
C PHE A 11 7.54 8.82 1.41
N ASN A 12 7.51 7.57 1.81
CA ASN A 12 6.73 6.53 1.16
C ASN A 12 5.34 6.44 1.80
N ILE A 13 4.36 6.04 1.00
CA ILE A 13 3.01 5.74 1.49
C ILE A 13 2.83 4.23 1.41
N LEU A 14 2.65 3.59 2.56
CA LEU A 14 2.24 2.20 2.64
C LEU A 14 0.73 2.10 2.84
N ILE A 15 0.06 1.37 1.96
CA ILE A 15 -1.32 0.92 2.19
C ILE A 15 -1.38 -0.61 2.11
N VAL A 16 -2.37 -1.20 2.79
CA VAL A 16 -2.67 -2.63 2.66
C VAL A 16 -3.92 -2.78 1.80
N ALA A 17 -3.84 -3.63 0.77
CA ALA A 17 -4.97 -3.93 -0.11
C ALA A 17 -5.20 -5.44 -0.22
N GLN A 18 -6.46 -5.82 -0.41
CA GLN A 18 -6.90 -7.21 -0.58
C GLN A 18 -8.06 -7.23 -1.58
N SER A 19 -8.31 -8.36 -2.23
CA SER A 19 -9.46 -8.53 -3.12
C SER A 19 -10.79 -8.17 -2.45
N GLY A 20 -11.74 -7.66 -3.22
CA GLY A 20 -13.02 -7.17 -2.72
C GLY A 20 -12.99 -5.66 -2.54
N ARG A 21 -13.61 -5.11 -1.50
CA ARG A 21 -13.75 -3.65 -1.35
C ARG A 21 -12.41 -2.90 -1.33
N LEU A 22 -11.39 -3.46 -0.67
CA LEU A 22 -10.11 -2.79 -0.43
C LEU A 22 -9.28 -2.59 -1.72
N GLU A 23 -9.42 -3.43 -2.73
CA GLU A 23 -8.69 -3.24 -4.00
C GLU A 23 -9.20 -2.00 -4.77
N TYR A 24 -10.51 -1.73 -4.72
CA TYR A 24 -11.09 -0.52 -5.32
C TYR A 24 -10.77 0.74 -4.51
N GLU A 25 -10.73 0.64 -3.17
CA GLU A 25 -10.29 1.75 -2.32
C GLU A 25 -8.82 2.10 -2.59
N ALA A 26 -7.95 1.10 -2.74
CA ALA A 26 -6.55 1.29 -3.11
C ALA A 26 -6.41 1.95 -4.49
N LEU A 27 -7.23 1.50 -5.47
CA LEU A 27 -7.26 2.10 -6.80
C LEU A 27 -7.71 3.58 -6.75
N LEU A 28 -8.77 3.88 -6.02
CA LEU A 28 -9.26 5.25 -5.84
C LEU A 28 -8.21 6.13 -5.15
N PHE A 29 -7.51 5.59 -4.15
CA PHE A 29 -6.41 6.28 -3.49
C PHE A 29 -5.28 6.60 -4.46
N ALA A 30 -4.81 5.61 -5.24
CA ALA A 30 -3.74 5.80 -6.22
C ALA A 30 -4.12 6.85 -7.28
N ALA A 31 -5.35 6.80 -7.80
CA ALA A 31 -5.86 7.76 -8.76
C ALA A 31 -5.92 9.18 -8.17
N SER A 32 -6.41 9.30 -6.94
CA SER A 32 -6.49 10.58 -6.22
C SER A 32 -5.10 11.15 -5.93
N LEU A 33 -4.16 10.33 -5.49
CA LEU A 33 -2.77 10.75 -5.26
C LEU A 33 -2.14 11.28 -6.55
N LYS A 34 -2.32 10.56 -7.67
CA LYS A 34 -1.78 10.98 -8.97
C LYS A 34 -2.40 12.29 -9.45
N ALA A 35 -3.70 12.49 -9.23
CA ALA A 35 -4.41 13.70 -9.63
C ALA A 35 -4.06 14.91 -8.74
N SER A 36 -4.00 14.73 -7.42
CA SER A 36 -3.78 15.80 -6.45
C SER A 36 -2.31 16.09 -6.18
N SER A 37 -1.41 15.15 -6.48
CA SER A 37 0.03 15.27 -6.25
C SER A 37 0.82 14.62 -7.41
N PRO A 38 0.70 15.14 -8.65
CA PRO A 38 1.31 14.52 -9.83
C PRO A 38 2.83 14.39 -9.78
N ASN A 39 3.48 15.22 -8.94
CA ASN A 39 4.92 15.27 -8.71
C ASN A 39 5.34 14.65 -7.38
N PHE A 40 4.49 13.82 -6.75
CA PHE A 40 4.85 13.08 -5.54
C PHE A 40 6.16 12.32 -5.76
N LYS A 41 7.13 12.54 -4.88
CA LYS A 41 8.51 12.03 -5.04
C LYS A 41 8.78 10.72 -4.29
N GLY A 42 7.86 10.33 -3.39
CA GLY A 42 7.89 9.04 -2.73
C GLY A 42 7.25 7.93 -3.54
N LYS A 43 7.23 6.72 -2.98
CA LYS A 43 6.56 5.56 -3.57
C LYS A 43 5.20 5.33 -2.90
N LEU A 44 4.20 4.95 -3.68
CA LEU A 44 2.98 4.34 -3.15
C LEU A 44 3.17 2.83 -3.14
N VAL A 45 3.39 2.24 -1.97
CA VAL A 45 3.51 0.79 -1.78
C VAL A 45 2.15 0.22 -1.41
N VAL A 46 1.68 -0.74 -2.22
CA VAL A 46 0.43 -1.47 -1.99
C VAL A 46 0.78 -2.87 -1.52
N ALA A 47 0.76 -3.06 -0.20
CA ALA A 47 1.06 -4.33 0.43
C ALA A 47 -0.15 -5.28 0.38
N VAL A 48 0.08 -6.51 -0.09
CA VAL A 48 -0.97 -7.53 -0.21
C VAL A 48 -0.61 -8.71 0.70
N PRO A 49 -1.40 -9.01 1.75
CA PRO A 49 -1.12 -10.14 2.62
C PRO A 49 -1.33 -11.46 1.87
N ASP A 50 -0.52 -12.45 2.16
CA ASP A 50 -0.63 -13.82 1.68
C ASP A 50 -0.28 -14.81 2.80
N GLY A 51 -0.71 -16.06 2.67
CA GLY A 51 -0.37 -17.14 3.60
C GLY A 51 -1.57 -17.80 4.30
N PRO A 52 -1.30 -18.83 5.14
CA PRO A 52 -2.31 -19.78 5.60
C PRO A 52 -3.33 -19.20 6.60
N LEU A 53 -3.08 -18.01 7.14
CA LEU A 53 -4.01 -17.34 8.08
C LEU A 53 -5.20 -16.66 7.37
N TRP A 54 -5.25 -16.74 6.03
CA TRP A 54 -6.34 -16.25 5.19
C TRP A 54 -7.08 -17.41 4.54
N GLN A 55 -8.36 -17.64 4.91
CA GLN A 55 -9.16 -18.71 4.28
C GLN A 55 -9.70 -18.29 2.90
N ARG A 56 -9.78 -16.99 2.65
CA ARG A 56 -10.22 -16.43 1.36
C ARG A 56 -9.02 -15.87 0.61
N ARG A 57 -9.11 -15.89 -0.72
CA ARG A 57 -8.13 -15.21 -1.58
C ARG A 57 -8.00 -13.75 -1.15
N THR A 58 -6.76 -13.29 -1.01
CA THR A 58 -6.40 -11.91 -0.70
C THR A 58 -5.80 -11.18 -1.90
N ALA A 59 -5.22 -11.94 -2.84
CA ALA A 59 -4.63 -11.41 -4.06
C ALA A 59 -5.62 -10.55 -4.85
N LEU A 60 -5.16 -9.37 -5.27
CA LEU A 60 -5.92 -8.43 -6.08
C LEU A 60 -6.41 -9.10 -7.38
N ARG A 61 -7.46 -8.57 -7.98
CA ARG A 61 -7.80 -8.90 -9.37
C ARG A 61 -6.74 -8.35 -10.32
N ASP A 62 -6.49 -9.08 -11.41
CA ASP A 62 -5.41 -8.77 -12.34
C ASP A 62 -5.62 -7.41 -13.05
N ASP A 63 -6.87 -7.07 -13.37
CA ASP A 63 -7.24 -5.79 -13.97
C ASP A 63 -7.00 -4.61 -13.03
N ILE A 64 -7.30 -4.77 -11.73
CA ILE A 64 -7.05 -3.75 -10.70
C ILE A 64 -5.56 -3.62 -10.42
N ALA A 65 -4.83 -4.74 -10.34
CA ALA A 65 -3.38 -4.73 -10.15
C ALA A 65 -2.67 -4.02 -11.32
N ALA A 66 -3.07 -4.29 -12.56
CA ALA A 66 -2.54 -3.62 -13.75
C ALA A 66 -2.78 -2.10 -13.70
N GLU A 67 -3.97 -1.67 -13.30
CA GLU A 67 -4.32 -0.25 -13.21
C GLU A 67 -3.57 0.46 -12.06
N LEU A 68 -3.39 -0.19 -10.92
CA LEU A 68 -2.56 0.32 -9.82
C LEU A 68 -1.12 0.55 -10.27
N VAL A 69 -0.53 -0.40 -11.00
CA VAL A 69 0.82 -0.25 -11.57
C VAL A 69 0.87 0.89 -12.58
N ARG A 70 -0.16 1.03 -13.44
CA ARG A 70 -0.28 2.14 -14.40
C ARG A 70 -0.31 3.52 -13.70
N LEU A 71 -0.91 3.59 -12.51
CA LEU A 71 -0.95 4.80 -11.68
C LEU A 71 0.35 5.04 -10.88
N GLY A 72 1.32 4.14 -10.95
CA GLY A 72 2.63 4.26 -10.30
C GLY A 72 2.71 3.64 -8.91
N ALA A 73 1.77 2.76 -8.54
CA ALA A 73 1.87 1.98 -7.31
C ALA A 73 2.85 0.81 -7.44
N ASP A 74 3.61 0.55 -6.38
CA ASP A 74 4.49 -0.62 -6.20
C ASP A 74 3.74 -1.68 -5.38
N ILE A 75 3.25 -2.73 -6.04
CA ILE A 75 2.48 -3.79 -5.39
C ILE A 75 3.44 -4.83 -4.81
N ARG A 76 3.35 -5.09 -3.50
CA ARG A 76 4.26 -5.99 -2.78
C ARG A 76 3.48 -7.04 -1.98
N PRO A 77 3.60 -8.35 -2.30
CA PRO A 77 3.05 -9.36 -1.43
C PRO A 77 3.88 -9.48 -0.14
N PHE A 78 3.26 -9.84 0.97
CA PHE A 78 3.95 -10.22 2.20
C PHE A 78 3.29 -11.42 2.87
N THR A 79 4.09 -12.25 3.53
CA THR A 79 3.55 -13.41 4.25
C THR A 79 3.04 -13.00 5.63
N SER A 80 1.76 -13.19 5.87
CA SER A 80 1.13 -13.10 7.19
C SER A 80 1.64 -14.21 8.11
N ARG A 81 2.26 -13.85 9.23
CA ARG A 81 2.81 -14.79 10.22
C ARG A 81 1.97 -14.83 11.50
N HIS A 82 1.45 -13.67 11.91
CA HIS A 82 0.70 -13.52 13.16
C HIS A 82 -0.75 -13.10 12.91
N PHE A 83 -0.99 -12.28 11.88
CA PHE A 83 -2.30 -11.69 11.64
C PHE A 83 -2.93 -12.23 10.35
N GLY A 84 -4.16 -12.72 10.48
CA GLY A 84 -4.96 -13.23 9.36
C GLY A 84 -6.38 -12.70 9.41
N GLN A 85 -7.31 -13.46 8.85
CA GLN A 85 -8.71 -13.04 8.78
C GLN A 85 -9.38 -12.80 10.14
N SER A 86 -8.88 -13.40 11.23
CA SER A 86 -9.41 -13.20 12.59
C SER A 86 -9.05 -11.82 13.15
N TYR A 87 -7.98 -11.20 12.65
CA TYR A 87 -7.58 -9.85 13.04
C TYR A 87 -6.87 -9.14 11.87
N PRO A 88 -7.61 -8.73 10.82
CA PRO A 88 -7.04 -8.22 9.58
C PRO A 88 -6.29 -6.90 9.75
N HIS A 89 -6.61 -6.13 10.80
CA HIS A 89 -5.98 -4.84 11.07
C HIS A 89 -4.48 -4.96 11.43
N GLY A 90 -4.06 -6.09 11.99
CA GLY A 90 -2.66 -6.34 12.34
C GLY A 90 -1.73 -6.43 11.13
N ASN A 91 -2.28 -6.64 9.92
CA ASN A 91 -1.53 -6.62 8.67
C ASN A 91 -0.69 -5.36 8.47
N LYS A 92 -1.13 -4.21 9.01
CA LYS A 92 -0.38 -2.96 8.87
C LYS A 92 1.00 -3.04 9.54
N ILE A 93 1.14 -3.86 10.59
CA ILE A 93 2.42 -4.09 11.28
C ILE A 93 3.31 -5.00 10.42
N GLU A 94 2.77 -6.12 9.93
CA GLU A 94 3.53 -7.06 9.11
C GLU A 94 3.90 -6.49 7.74
N ALA A 95 3.06 -5.64 7.18
CA ALA A 95 3.31 -4.92 5.93
C ALA A 95 4.48 -3.94 6.03
N LEU A 96 4.88 -3.48 7.21
CA LEU A 96 6.10 -2.65 7.35
C LEU A 96 7.34 -3.38 6.83
N SER A 97 7.33 -4.72 6.81
CA SER A 97 8.42 -5.52 6.27
C SER A 97 8.66 -5.36 4.77
N VAL A 98 7.69 -4.82 4.01
CA VAL A 98 7.88 -4.56 2.57
C VAL A 98 8.47 -3.20 2.27
N LEU A 99 8.63 -2.34 3.28
CA LEU A 99 9.21 -1.02 3.10
C LEU A 99 10.74 -1.09 3.06
N PRO A 100 11.39 -0.21 2.26
CA PRO A 100 12.84 -0.07 2.28
C PRO A 100 13.33 0.40 3.67
N ALA A 101 14.44 -0.17 4.13
CA ALA A 101 15.03 0.19 5.39
C ALA A 101 15.59 1.62 5.36
N ASN A 102 15.40 2.38 6.44
CA ASN A 102 15.89 3.75 6.62
C ASN A 102 15.33 4.78 5.62
N GLU A 103 14.23 4.48 4.93
CA GLU A 103 13.45 5.45 4.17
C GLU A 103 12.14 5.73 4.93
N PRO A 104 11.74 7.00 5.11
CA PRO A 104 10.46 7.35 5.72
C PRO A 104 9.27 7.02 4.80
#